data_AF-A0A2K5JZ99-F1
#
_entry.id   AF-A0A2K5JZ99-F1
#
_cell.length_a   1.000
_cell.length_b   1.000
_cell.length_c   1.000
_cell.angle_alpha   90.00
_cell.angle_beta   90.00
_cell.angle_gamma   90.00
#
_symmetry.space_group_name_H-M   'P 1'
#
loop_
_entity.id
_entity.type
_entity.pdbx_description
1 polymer ?
#
loop_
_entity_poly.entity_id
_entity_poly.type
_entity_poly.pdbx_seq_one_letter_code
_entity_poly.pdbx_strand_id
1 'polypeptide(L)'
;DGPAREQPEAPGPFLDSNQENDLLWEEKFPERTTVTELPQTSHVSFSESDIPSSENTELPVDWSIKTRLLFTSSQPFTWADHLKAQEEAQGLVQHCRATEVTLPKSIQDPKLSTELRCTFQQSLIYWLHPTLSWLPLFPRIGADRKMAGKTSPWSNDATLQHVLMSDWSVSFTSLYNLLKTKLCPYFYVCTYQFTVLFRAAGLAGSDLITALISPTTRGLREAMRNEGIEFSLPLIKESGHKKETASGTSLGYGEEQAISDEDEEESFSWLEEMGVQDKIKKPDILSIKLRKEKHEVQMDHRPESVVLVKGINTFTLLNFLINCKSLVATSGPQAGLPPTLLSPVAFRGATMQILKARSVNVKTQALSGYRDQFSLEITGPIMPHSLHSLTMLLRSSQSGSFSAVLYPHEPTAVFNICLPVDKVLDREVVHKELTNCGLHPNTLEQLSQIPLLGKSSLRNVVLRDYIYNWRS
;
A
#
# COMPACT_ATOMS: atom_id res chain seq x y z
N ASP A 1 -38.62 -79.31 -22.31
CA ASP A 1 -37.50 -80.06 -21.70
C ASP A 1 -36.19 -79.67 -22.37
N GLY A 2 -35.14 -79.41 -21.58
CA GLY A 2 -33.75 -79.42 -22.03
C GLY A 2 -33.13 -80.80 -21.77
N PRO A 3 -31.79 -80.96 -21.57
CA PRO A 3 -30.72 -79.95 -21.51
C PRO A 3 -29.85 -80.06 -22.81
N ALA A 4 -28.53 -79.75 -22.92
CA ALA A 4 -27.49 -79.50 -21.92
C ALA A 4 -26.35 -78.57 -22.40
N ARG A 5 -25.17 -78.75 -21.81
CA ARG A 5 -23.96 -77.92 -21.85
C ARG A 5 -22.85 -78.56 -22.70
N GLU A 6 -22.03 -77.71 -23.33
CA GLU A 6 -20.56 -77.78 -23.24
C GLU A 6 -19.99 -76.36 -22.98
N GLN A 7 -18.70 -76.26 -22.64
CA GLN A 7 -18.09 -75.09 -21.98
C GLN A 7 -17.48 -74.05 -22.95
N PRO A 8 -17.30 -72.78 -22.53
CA PRO A 8 -16.71 -71.74 -23.38
C PRO A 8 -15.17 -71.75 -23.36
N GLU A 9 -14.56 -71.60 -24.54
CA GLU A 9 -13.11 -71.43 -24.71
C GLU A 9 -12.61 -70.04 -24.27
N ALA A 10 -11.31 -69.95 -23.96
CA ALA A 10 -10.68 -68.79 -23.35
C ALA A 10 -10.41 -67.63 -24.34
N PRO A 11 -10.60 -66.36 -23.92
CA PRO A 11 -10.19 -65.20 -24.72
C PRO A 11 -8.68 -64.93 -24.60
N GLY A 12 -8.00 -64.88 -25.75
CA GLY A 12 -6.65 -64.31 -25.90
C GLY A 12 -6.62 -62.78 -25.72
N PRO A 13 -5.43 -62.16 -25.71
CA PRO A 13 -5.14 -61.02 -24.84
C PRO A 13 -5.71 -59.67 -25.31
N PHE A 14 -6.00 -58.83 -24.31
CA PHE A 14 -6.20 -57.40 -24.48
C PHE A 14 -4.98 -56.75 -25.13
N LEU A 15 -5.22 -55.98 -26.20
CA LEU A 15 -4.29 -54.99 -26.73
C LEU A 15 -4.91 -53.61 -26.49
N ASP A 16 -4.31 -52.84 -25.57
CA ASP A 16 -4.68 -51.45 -25.36
C ASP A 16 -4.36 -50.62 -26.61
N SER A 17 -5.38 -50.12 -27.29
CA SER A 17 -5.25 -49.08 -28.31
C SER A 17 -5.51 -47.70 -27.73
N ASN A 18 -4.62 -47.28 -26.81
CA ASN A 18 -4.46 -45.86 -26.48
C ASN A 18 -3.93 -45.15 -27.74
N GLN A 19 -4.84 -44.61 -28.54
CA GLN A 19 -4.49 -43.86 -29.73
C GLN A 19 -4.02 -42.47 -29.31
N GLU A 20 -2.71 -42.33 -29.13
CA GLU A 20 -2.02 -41.06 -28.92
C GLU A 20 -2.31 -40.10 -30.09
N ASN A 21 -3.20 -39.13 -29.87
CA ASN A 21 -3.32 -37.97 -30.76
C ASN A 21 -2.19 -37.00 -30.44
N ASP A 22 -1.01 -37.33 -30.97
CA ASP A 22 0.23 -36.56 -30.87
C ASP A 22 0.13 -35.28 -31.73
N LEU A 23 -0.61 -34.28 -31.23
CA LEU A 23 -0.70 -32.96 -31.84
C LEU A 23 0.49 -32.10 -31.41
N LEU A 24 1.61 -32.35 -32.08
CA LEU A 24 2.80 -31.50 -32.13
C LEU A 24 2.43 -30.05 -32.45
N TRP A 25 2.48 -29.18 -31.43
CA TRP A 25 2.45 -27.74 -31.61
C TRP A 25 3.82 -27.26 -32.11
N GLU A 26 4.01 -27.22 -33.43
CA GLU A 26 5.14 -26.50 -34.04
C GLU A 26 5.03 -24.99 -33.77
N GLU A 27 5.62 -24.51 -32.67
CA GLU A 27 5.92 -23.07 -32.52
C GLU A 27 7.03 -22.68 -33.51
N LYS A 28 6.62 -22.19 -34.69
CA LYS A 28 7.53 -21.57 -35.66
C LYS A 28 8.04 -20.24 -35.10
N PHE A 29 9.29 -20.25 -34.64
CA PHE A 29 10.07 -19.04 -34.38
C PHE A 29 10.11 -18.14 -35.63
N PRO A 30 9.75 -16.85 -35.53
CA PRO A 30 10.12 -15.87 -36.54
C PRO A 30 11.55 -15.37 -36.24
N GLU A 31 12.52 -15.80 -37.06
CA GLU A 31 13.87 -15.23 -37.03
C GLU A 31 13.87 -13.77 -37.53
N ARG A 32 14.57 -12.92 -36.77
CA ARG A 32 15.26 -11.69 -37.21
C ARG A 32 14.57 -10.78 -38.24
N THR A 33 14.07 -9.64 -37.74
CA THR A 33 14.23 -8.36 -38.47
C THR A 33 14.57 -7.22 -37.51
N THR A 34 15.74 -6.63 -37.72
CA THR A 34 16.20 -5.26 -37.39
C THR A 34 15.82 -4.60 -36.05
N VAL A 35 16.88 -4.25 -35.32
CA VAL A 35 16.95 -3.27 -34.23
C VAL A 35 16.12 -2.01 -34.49
N THR A 36 15.23 -1.68 -33.55
CA THR A 36 14.69 -0.33 -33.35
C THR A 36 15.00 0.08 -31.90
N GLU A 37 15.44 1.33 -31.73
CA GLU A 37 16.14 1.80 -30.54
C GLU A 37 15.23 1.88 -29.29
N LEU A 38 15.73 1.42 -28.14
CA LEU A 38 15.18 1.75 -26.83
C LEU A 38 15.60 3.18 -26.47
N PRO A 39 14.69 4.03 -25.96
CA PRO A 39 15.02 5.42 -25.64
C PRO A 39 16.08 5.48 -24.53
N GLN A 40 17.13 6.25 -24.78
CA GLN A 40 18.28 6.40 -23.90
C GLN A 40 17.83 6.85 -22.50
N THR A 41 18.21 6.08 -21.47
CA THR A 41 18.13 6.55 -20.09
C THR A 41 19.09 7.71 -19.90
N SER A 42 18.56 8.93 -19.76
CA SER A 42 19.38 10.10 -19.50
C SER A 42 20.13 9.93 -18.17
N HIS A 43 21.45 10.04 -18.23
CA HIS A 43 22.29 10.07 -17.04
C HIS A 43 21.95 11.32 -16.21
N VAL A 44 21.30 11.13 -15.06
CA VAL A 44 21.28 12.14 -14.00
C VAL A 44 22.51 11.90 -13.14
N SER A 45 23.59 12.64 -13.43
CA SER A 45 24.72 12.79 -12.52
C SER A 45 24.24 13.49 -11.25
N PHE A 46 24.26 12.77 -10.12
CA PHE A 46 23.87 13.34 -8.83
C PHE A 46 24.90 14.38 -8.37
N SER A 47 24.52 15.66 -8.42
CA SER A 47 25.21 16.72 -7.68
C SER A 47 24.98 16.53 -6.17
N GLU A 48 26.02 16.80 -5.39
CA GLU A 48 26.08 16.52 -3.94
C GLU A 48 25.52 17.68 -3.09
N SER A 49 25.16 18.80 -3.71
CA SER A 49 24.46 19.92 -3.09
C SER A 49 22.93 19.71 -3.14
N ASP A 50 22.28 19.97 -2.00
CA ASP A 50 20.84 19.92 -1.70
C ASP A 50 20.36 18.62 -1.04
N ILE A 51 20.89 18.36 0.16
CA ILE A 51 20.39 17.33 1.10
C ILE A 51 20.22 17.97 2.49
N PRO A 52 18.99 18.08 3.02
CA PRO A 52 18.80 18.26 4.45
C PRO A 52 19.12 16.92 5.14
N SER A 53 20.35 16.78 5.65
CA SER A 53 20.81 15.56 6.32
C SER A 53 20.12 15.42 7.68
N SER A 54 19.08 14.57 7.72
CA SER A 54 18.51 14.08 8.98
C SER A 54 19.50 13.10 9.64
N GLU A 55 19.84 13.31 10.91
CA GLU A 55 20.79 12.46 11.67
C GLU A 55 20.27 11.03 11.98
N ASN A 56 19.11 10.66 11.43
CA ASN A 56 18.53 9.34 11.63
C ASN A 56 19.26 8.28 10.81
N THR A 57 19.96 7.37 11.49
CA THR A 57 20.64 6.20 10.88
C THR A 57 19.65 5.13 10.39
N GLU A 58 18.34 5.39 10.49
CA GLU A 58 17.25 4.46 10.21
C GLU A 58 16.36 4.97 9.07
N LEU A 59 15.83 4.01 8.30
CA LEU A 59 14.86 4.29 7.24
C LEU A 59 13.55 4.79 7.88
N PRO A 60 12.94 5.90 7.42
CA PRO A 60 11.67 6.36 7.96
C PRO A 60 10.54 5.38 7.62
N VAL A 61 9.48 5.40 8.44
CA VAL A 61 8.25 4.65 8.15
C VAL A 61 7.56 5.18 6.88
N ASP A 62 7.11 4.27 6.03
CA ASP A 62 6.39 4.60 4.80
C ASP A 62 5.16 3.70 4.61
N TRP A 63 4.00 4.27 4.95
CA TRP A 63 2.64 3.73 4.89
C TRP A 63 2.03 3.63 3.49
N SER A 64 2.74 4.04 2.43
CA SER A 64 2.29 3.77 1.06
C SER A 64 2.49 2.30 0.68
N ILE A 65 1.62 1.76 -0.17
CA ILE A 65 1.79 0.43 -0.76
C ILE A 65 2.67 0.58 -2.00
N LYS A 66 3.69 -0.26 -2.18
CA LYS A 66 4.53 -0.24 -3.39
C LYS A 66 4.06 -1.34 -4.32
N THR A 67 4.19 -1.10 -5.63
CA THR A 67 3.83 -2.06 -6.69
C THR A 67 5.02 -2.87 -7.18
N ARG A 68 6.22 -2.27 -7.07
CA ARG A 68 7.50 -2.87 -7.39
C ARG A 68 8.61 -2.29 -6.52
N LEU A 69 9.57 -3.11 -6.15
CA LEU A 69 10.90 -2.71 -5.67
C LEU A 69 11.95 -3.19 -6.67
N LEU A 70 13.00 -2.40 -6.88
CA LEU A 70 14.20 -2.78 -7.64
C LEU A 70 15.42 -2.47 -6.78
N PHE A 71 15.98 -3.50 -6.15
CA PHE A 71 17.24 -3.39 -5.42
C PHE A 71 18.41 -3.57 -6.39
N THR A 72 19.52 -2.84 -6.19
CA THR A 72 20.79 -3.11 -6.88
C THR A 72 21.98 -3.04 -5.94
N SER A 73 22.97 -3.89 -6.17
CA SER A 73 24.14 -4.11 -5.30
C SER A 73 25.37 -4.50 -6.11
N SER A 74 26.56 -4.34 -5.51
CA SER A 74 27.83 -4.90 -6.00
C SER A 74 28.01 -6.38 -5.62
N GLN A 75 27.22 -6.89 -4.68
CA GLN A 75 27.18 -8.31 -4.31
C GLN A 75 25.98 -9.02 -4.98
N PRO A 76 26.10 -10.32 -5.31
CA PRO A 76 25.05 -11.06 -6.01
C PRO A 76 23.85 -11.42 -5.13
N PHE A 77 22.66 -11.40 -5.74
CA PHE A 77 21.41 -11.88 -5.14
C PHE A 77 21.14 -13.38 -5.38
N THR A 78 22.18 -14.18 -5.62
CA THR A 78 22.07 -15.63 -5.88
C THR A 78 21.48 -16.45 -4.73
N TRP A 79 21.35 -15.84 -3.55
CA TRP A 79 20.63 -16.37 -2.39
C TRP A 79 19.11 -16.18 -2.47
N ALA A 80 18.61 -15.25 -3.29
CA ALA A 80 17.18 -15.06 -3.55
C ALA A 80 16.65 -16.00 -4.66
N ASP A 81 17.55 -16.55 -5.48
CA ASP A 81 17.23 -17.48 -6.57
C ASP A 81 17.16 -18.93 -6.11
N HIS A 82 16.38 -19.73 -6.86
CA HIS A 82 16.27 -21.19 -6.73
C HIS A 82 16.18 -21.64 -5.26
N LEU A 83 15.16 -21.16 -4.54
CA LEU A 83 14.84 -21.60 -3.18
C LEU A 83 14.59 -23.12 -3.18
N LYS A 84 15.13 -23.83 -2.17
CA LYS A 84 14.84 -25.26 -2.01
C LYS A 84 13.43 -25.41 -1.45
N ALA A 85 12.70 -26.45 -1.84
CA ALA A 85 11.35 -26.71 -1.32
C ALA A 85 11.26 -26.72 0.23
N GLN A 86 12.31 -27.17 0.92
CA GLN A 86 12.39 -27.10 2.39
C GLN A 86 12.51 -25.65 2.92
N GLU A 87 13.27 -24.79 2.24
CA GLU A 87 13.45 -23.38 2.60
C GLU A 87 12.14 -22.60 2.34
N GLU A 88 11.44 -22.90 1.24
CA GLU A 88 10.13 -22.33 0.93
C GLU A 88 9.06 -22.74 1.94
N ALA A 89 8.98 -24.03 2.27
CA ALA A 89 8.03 -24.55 3.25
C ALA A 89 8.31 -24.01 4.67
N GLN A 90 9.58 -23.88 5.05
CA GLN A 90 9.97 -23.32 6.34
C GLN A 90 9.62 -21.84 6.44
N GLY A 91 9.92 -21.02 5.43
CA GLY A 91 9.56 -19.59 5.42
C GLY A 91 8.04 -19.36 5.44
N LEU A 92 7.27 -20.21 4.76
CA LEU A 92 5.81 -20.22 4.81
C LEU A 92 5.27 -20.51 6.23
N VAL A 93 5.82 -21.53 6.88
CA VAL A 93 5.46 -21.87 8.27
C VAL A 93 5.88 -20.77 9.26
N GLN A 94 7.05 -20.15 9.06
CA GLN A 94 7.53 -19.02 9.86
C GLN A 94 6.60 -17.80 9.74
N HIS A 95 6.11 -17.48 8.54
CA HIS A 95 5.12 -16.41 8.34
C HIS A 95 3.82 -16.69 9.07
N CYS A 96 3.23 -17.88 8.84
CA CYS A 96 1.96 -18.27 9.47
C CYS A 96 2.03 -18.35 11.01
N ARG A 97 3.21 -18.57 11.58
CA ARG A 97 3.46 -18.59 13.03
C ARG A 97 4.05 -17.29 13.57
N ALA A 98 4.24 -16.27 12.73
CA ALA A 98 4.95 -15.04 13.05
C ALA A 98 6.27 -15.28 13.81
N THR A 99 7.04 -16.28 13.36
CA THR A 99 8.30 -16.64 14.01
C THR A 99 9.30 -15.50 13.86
N GLU A 100 9.79 -15.00 15.00
CA GLU A 100 10.88 -14.03 15.03
C GLU A 100 12.18 -14.70 14.57
N VAL A 101 12.84 -14.11 13.58
CA VAL A 101 14.14 -14.57 13.07
C VAL A 101 15.09 -13.38 13.04
N THR A 102 16.03 -13.35 13.97
CA THR A 102 17.09 -12.33 14.02
C THR A 102 18.28 -12.79 13.17
N LEU A 103 18.61 -12.05 12.12
CA LEU A 103 19.79 -12.28 11.28
C LEU A 103 21.02 -11.54 11.85
N PRO A 104 22.25 -12.06 11.67
CA PRO A 104 23.47 -11.36 12.09
C PRO A 104 23.72 -10.11 11.22
N LYS A 105 24.46 -9.14 11.75
CA LYS A 105 24.75 -7.84 11.10
C LYS A 105 25.36 -7.96 9.69
N SER A 106 26.12 -9.01 9.43
CA SER A 106 26.68 -9.34 8.11
C SER A 106 26.76 -10.86 7.97
N ILE A 107 26.35 -11.38 6.81
CA ILE A 107 26.43 -12.81 6.47
C ILE A 107 27.57 -12.99 5.46
N GLN A 108 28.55 -13.85 5.78
CA GLN A 108 29.73 -14.05 4.92
C GLN A 108 29.40 -14.81 3.62
N ASP A 109 28.56 -15.85 3.70
CA ASP A 109 28.00 -16.54 2.52
C ASP A 109 26.46 -16.53 2.60
N PRO A 110 25.81 -15.55 1.96
CA PRO A 110 24.35 -15.47 1.87
C PRO A 110 23.71 -16.70 1.20
N LYS A 111 24.41 -17.38 0.28
CA LYS A 111 23.84 -18.49 -0.50
C LYS A 111 23.74 -19.79 0.33
N LEU A 112 24.65 -19.97 1.29
CA LEU A 112 24.63 -21.11 2.21
C LEU A 112 23.75 -20.88 3.45
N SER A 113 23.36 -19.64 3.76
CA SER A 113 22.48 -19.33 4.89
C SER A 113 21.03 -19.75 4.62
N THR A 114 20.63 -20.89 5.19
CA THR A 114 19.24 -21.38 5.15
C THR A 114 18.29 -20.43 5.87
N GLU A 115 18.71 -19.86 7.01
CA GLU A 115 17.94 -18.88 7.79
C GLU A 115 17.58 -17.66 6.94
N LEU A 116 18.58 -17.03 6.29
CA LEU A 116 18.37 -15.91 5.37
C LEU A 116 17.33 -16.24 4.29
N ARG A 117 17.43 -17.43 3.69
CA ARG A 117 16.56 -17.89 2.59
C ARG A 117 15.14 -18.16 3.05
N CYS A 118 14.96 -18.67 4.27
CA CYS A 118 13.64 -18.85 4.87
C CYS A 118 13.01 -17.50 5.28
N THR A 119 13.78 -16.59 5.89
CA THR A 119 13.31 -15.23 6.24
C THR A 119 13.00 -14.38 5.01
N PHE A 120 13.71 -14.61 3.90
CA PHE A 120 13.38 -14.00 2.61
C PHE A 120 11.98 -14.44 2.15
N GLN A 121 11.73 -15.75 2.11
CA GLN A 121 10.41 -16.28 1.75
C GLN A 121 9.31 -15.77 2.71
N GLN A 122 9.57 -15.75 4.02
CA GLN A 122 8.67 -15.16 5.02
C GLN A 122 8.34 -13.69 4.68
N SER A 123 9.33 -12.89 4.30
CA SER A 123 9.18 -11.47 3.98
C SER A 123 8.41 -11.19 2.67
N LEU A 124 8.22 -12.21 1.82
CA LEU A 124 7.46 -12.11 0.58
C LEU A 124 5.97 -12.43 0.74
N ILE A 125 5.53 -12.97 1.89
CA ILE A 125 4.16 -13.45 2.06
C ILE A 125 3.24 -12.33 2.55
N TYR A 126 2.03 -12.29 2.02
CA TYR A 126 0.96 -11.39 2.45
C TYR A 126 -0.42 -12.05 2.34
N TRP A 127 -1.42 -11.45 2.98
CA TRP A 127 -2.80 -11.94 2.99
C TRP A 127 -3.71 -11.02 2.19
N LEU A 128 -4.52 -11.62 1.30
CA LEU A 128 -5.39 -10.90 0.36
C LEU A 128 -6.80 -11.52 0.34
N HIS A 129 -7.83 -10.68 0.24
CA HIS A 129 -9.22 -11.14 0.01
C HIS A 129 -10.06 -10.09 -0.76
N PRO A 130 -10.98 -10.50 -1.66
CA PRO A 130 -11.10 -11.87 -2.20
C PRO A 130 -9.95 -12.15 -3.17
N THR A 131 -9.72 -13.43 -3.48
CA THR A 131 -8.72 -13.85 -4.48
C THR A 131 -9.41 -14.54 -5.63
N LEU A 132 -9.09 -14.11 -6.86
CA LEU A 132 -9.55 -14.74 -8.09
C LEU A 132 -8.31 -15.12 -8.90
N SER A 133 -8.02 -16.42 -9.05
CA SER A 133 -6.73 -16.90 -9.58
C SER A 133 -6.39 -16.40 -10.99
N TRP A 134 -7.40 -16.00 -11.77
CA TRP A 134 -7.27 -15.46 -13.13
C TRP A 134 -7.27 -13.92 -13.22
N LEU A 135 -7.53 -13.21 -12.12
CA LEU A 135 -7.70 -11.75 -12.11
C LEU A 135 -6.90 -11.08 -10.97
N PRO A 136 -5.84 -10.31 -11.27
CA PRO A 136 -5.11 -9.58 -10.24
C PRO A 136 -5.99 -8.46 -9.68
N LEU A 137 -6.35 -8.56 -8.40
CA LEU A 137 -7.22 -7.59 -7.72
C LEU A 137 -6.46 -6.42 -7.07
N PHE A 138 -5.14 -6.31 -7.27
CA PHE A 138 -4.37 -5.13 -6.87
C PHE A 138 -3.38 -4.70 -7.98
N PRO A 139 -3.18 -3.38 -8.22
CA PRO A 139 -3.96 -2.25 -7.69
C PRO A 139 -5.38 -2.21 -8.25
N ARG A 140 -6.30 -1.51 -7.56
CA ARG A 140 -7.70 -1.28 -7.99
C ARG A 140 -7.87 0.07 -8.69
N ILE A 141 -7.32 1.13 -8.11
CA ILE A 141 -7.22 2.44 -8.78
C ILE A 141 -6.26 2.32 -9.96
N GLY A 142 -6.69 2.71 -11.16
CA GLY A 142 -5.92 2.56 -12.39
C GLY A 142 -5.78 1.13 -12.93
N ALA A 143 -6.53 0.15 -12.39
CA ALA A 143 -6.47 -1.25 -12.84
C ALA A 143 -6.95 -1.47 -14.27
N ASP A 144 -7.77 -0.57 -14.80
CA ASP A 144 -8.53 -0.78 -16.03
C ASP A 144 -7.63 -1.06 -17.25
N ARG A 145 -6.43 -0.47 -17.31
CA ARG A 145 -5.42 -0.77 -18.35
C ARG A 145 -4.95 -2.23 -18.35
N LYS A 146 -4.98 -2.92 -17.21
CA LYS A 146 -4.59 -4.33 -17.04
C LYS A 146 -5.76 -5.31 -17.17
N MET A 147 -6.99 -4.80 -17.11
CA MET A 147 -8.23 -5.59 -17.18
C MET A 147 -9.03 -5.38 -18.48
N ALA A 148 -8.70 -4.35 -19.26
CA ALA A 148 -9.32 -4.06 -20.55
C ALA A 148 -9.27 -5.25 -21.53
N GLY A 149 -10.31 -5.40 -22.35
CA GLY A 149 -10.41 -6.44 -23.37
C GLY A 149 -10.76 -7.84 -22.86
N LYS A 150 -10.78 -8.07 -21.53
CA LYS A 150 -11.24 -9.33 -20.94
C LYS A 150 -12.76 -9.31 -20.77
N THR A 151 -13.41 -10.45 -21.00
CA THR A 151 -14.82 -10.63 -20.62
C THR A 151 -14.96 -10.55 -19.10
N SER A 152 -16.02 -9.90 -18.63
CA SER A 152 -16.32 -9.72 -17.22
C SER A 152 -17.57 -10.52 -16.83
N PRO A 153 -17.58 -11.87 -16.89
CA PRO A 153 -18.80 -12.66 -16.64
C PRO A 153 -19.43 -12.36 -15.25
N TRP A 154 -18.61 -11.97 -14.28
CA TRP A 154 -19.05 -11.54 -12.95
C TRP A 154 -19.83 -10.22 -12.92
N SER A 155 -19.75 -9.35 -13.94
CA SER A 155 -20.45 -8.05 -13.94
C SER A 155 -21.97 -8.18 -14.08
N ASN A 156 -22.43 -9.30 -14.62
CA ASN A 156 -23.84 -9.52 -14.96
C ASN A 156 -24.54 -10.50 -14.00
N ASP A 157 -23.77 -11.23 -13.17
CA ASP A 157 -24.32 -12.18 -12.19
C ASP A 157 -24.48 -11.51 -10.81
N ALA A 158 -25.70 -11.01 -10.55
CA ALA A 158 -26.06 -10.42 -9.27
C ALA A 158 -25.97 -11.41 -8.09
N THR A 159 -26.12 -12.71 -8.34
CA THR A 159 -26.01 -13.75 -7.29
C THR A 159 -24.57 -13.91 -6.85
N LEU A 160 -23.65 -14.03 -7.81
CA LEU A 160 -22.21 -14.07 -7.54
C LEU A 160 -21.73 -12.80 -6.83
N GLN A 161 -22.16 -11.62 -7.28
CA GLN A 161 -21.83 -10.34 -6.65
C GLN A 161 -22.30 -10.29 -5.18
N HIS A 162 -23.52 -10.73 -4.91
CA HIS A 162 -24.06 -10.79 -3.55
C HIS A 162 -23.28 -11.77 -2.66
N VAL A 163 -22.92 -12.95 -3.18
CA VAL A 163 -22.10 -13.93 -2.44
C VAL A 163 -20.71 -13.37 -2.12
N LEU A 164 -20.03 -12.79 -3.11
CA LEU A 164 -18.71 -12.17 -2.93
C LEU A 164 -18.74 -11.01 -1.93
N MET A 165 -19.76 -10.15 -1.98
CA MET A 165 -19.91 -9.03 -1.05
C MET A 165 -20.25 -9.48 0.37
N SER A 166 -21.05 -10.56 0.51
CA SER A 166 -21.37 -11.17 1.81
C SER A 166 -20.12 -11.75 2.49
N ASP A 167 -19.34 -12.56 1.77
CA ASP A 167 -18.09 -13.15 2.29
C ASP A 167 -17.03 -12.08 2.57
N TRP A 168 -16.93 -11.05 1.73
CA TRP A 168 -16.09 -9.88 1.96
C TRP A 168 -16.47 -9.13 3.25
N SER A 169 -17.76 -8.93 3.51
CA SER A 169 -18.25 -8.22 4.70
C SER A 169 -17.89 -8.97 5.99
N VAL A 170 -17.99 -10.30 5.97
CA VAL A 170 -17.56 -11.18 7.06
C VAL A 170 -16.03 -11.11 7.26
N SER A 171 -15.27 -11.12 6.17
CA SER A 171 -13.80 -11.05 6.17
C SER A 171 -13.29 -9.70 6.69
N PHE A 172 -13.91 -8.59 6.27
CA PHE A 172 -13.59 -7.23 6.72
C PHE A 172 -13.94 -7.03 8.21
N THR A 173 -15.08 -7.55 8.67
CA THR A 173 -15.44 -7.56 10.09
C THR A 173 -14.42 -8.36 10.92
N SER A 174 -13.93 -9.50 10.41
CA SER A 174 -12.86 -10.27 11.04
C SER A 174 -11.56 -9.47 11.16
N LEU A 175 -11.15 -8.74 10.12
CA LEU A 175 -9.96 -7.89 10.16
C LEU A 175 -10.08 -6.75 11.18
N TYR A 176 -11.23 -6.07 11.21
CA TYR A 176 -11.46 -5.00 12.16
C TYR A 176 -11.43 -5.50 13.62
N ASN A 177 -11.94 -6.71 13.88
CA ASN A 177 -11.84 -7.32 15.20
C ASN A 177 -10.39 -7.63 15.59
N LEU A 178 -9.56 -8.18 14.69
CA LEU A 178 -8.13 -8.40 14.93
C LEU A 178 -7.38 -7.09 15.20
N LEU A 179 -7.71 -6.02 14.47
CA LEU A 179 -7.17 -4.67 14.67
C LEU A 179 -7.54 -4.13 16.06
N LYS A 180 -8.81 -4.27 16.45
CA LYS A 180 -9.34 -3.84 17.75
C LYS A 180 -8.68 -4.59 18.92
N THR A 181 -8.33 -5.86 18.74
CA THR A 181 -7.63 -6.67 19.74
C THR A 181 -6.10 -6.60 19.63
N LYS A 182 -5.54 -5.68 18.83
CA LYS A 182 -4.08 -5.51 18.63
C LYS A 182 -3.35 -6.75 18.08
N LEU A 183 -4.09 -7.69 17.47
CA LEU A 183 -3.56 -8.90 16.80
C LEU A 183 -3.30 -8.67 15.30
N CYS A 184 -3.87 -7.60 14.74
CA CYS A 184 -3.48 -7.05 13.45
C CYS A 184 -2.97 -5.62 13.68
N PRO A 185 -1.75 -5.26 13.25
CA PRO A 185 -1.24 -3.91 13.44
C PRO A 185 -1.94 -2.93 12.49
N TYR A 186 -2.14 -3.31 11.23
CA TYR A 186 -2.81 -2.47 10.24
C TYR A 186 -3.33 -3.33 9.08
N PHE A 187 -4.28 -2.81 8.32
CA PHE A 187 -4.70 -3.40 7.03
C PHE A 187 -5.20 -2.31 6.07
N TYR A 188 -5.26 -2.64 4.79
CA TYR A 188 -5.82 -1.76 3.76
C TYR A 188 -7.11 -2.30 3.16
N VAL A 189 -8.02 -1.39 2.80
CA VAL A 189 -9.20 -1.66 1.97
C VAL A 189 -9.03 -0.89 0.66
N CYS A 190 -8.72 -1.59 -0.43
CA CYS A 190 -8.49 -0.99 -1.74
C CYS A 190 -9.78 -1.05 -2.58
N THR A 191 -10.42 0.09 -2.81
CA THR A 191 -11.59 0.23 -3.70
C THR A 191 -11.14 0.74 -5.08
N TYR A 192 -12.06 0.80 -6.03
CA TYR A 192 -11.78 1.32 -7.38
C TYR A 192 -11.60 2.86 -7.42
N GLN A 193 -12.03 3.58 -6.37
CA GLN A 193 -11.96 5.04 -6.27
C GLN A 193 -11.02 5.54 -5.17
N PHE A 194 -10.92 4.80 -4.07
CA PHE A 194 -10.20 5.20 -2.86
C PHE A 194 -9.56 3.99 -2.16
N THR A 195 -8.57 4.26 -1.32
CA THR A 195 -7.99 3.28 -0.40
C THR A 195 -8.26 3.74 1.03
N VAL A 196 -8.53 2.80 1.94
CA VAL A 196 -8.56 3.04 3.38
C VAL A 196 -7.37 2.32 4.01
N LEU A 197 -6.62 3.00 4.88
CA LEU A 197 -5.63 2.41 5.78
C LEU A 197 -6.18 2.44 7.20
N PHE A 198 -6.44 1.27 7.78
CA PHE A 198 -6.77 1.12 9.19
C PHE A 198 -5.49 0.77 9.98
N ARG A 199 -5.24 1.44 11.11
CA ARG A 199 -4.11 1.18 12.02
C ARG A 199 -4.59 1.00 13.45
N ALA A 200 -4.00 0.04 14.15
CA ALA A 200 -4.24 -0.21 15.56
C ALA A 200 -3.73 0.95 16.44
N ALA A 201 -4.30 1.06 17.64
CA ALA A 201 -3.81 1.96 18.67
C ALA A 201 -2.35 1.63 19.03
N GLY A 202 -1.50 2.66 19.11
CA GLY A 202 -0.06 2.56 19.33
C GLY A 202 0.79 2.84 18.09
N LEU A 203 0.22 2.75 16.88
CA LEU A 203 0.97 2.95 15.63
C LEU A 203 0.92 4.40 15.13
N ALA A 204 1.97 4.80 14.41
CA ALA A 204 2.13 6.14 13.86
C ALA A 204 1.91 7.29 14.87
N GLY A 205 2.23 7.05 16.15
CA GLY A 205 2.07 8.01 17.24
C GLY A 205 0.64 8.23 17.75
N SER A 206 -0.35 7.41 17.38
CA SER A 206 -1.75 7.58 17.84
C SER A 206 -2.15 6.60 18.96
N ASP A 207 -2.76 7.09 20.04
CA ASP A 207 -3.27 6.28 21.15
C ASP A 207 -4.60 5.57 20.85
N LEU A 208 -5.24 5.91 19.72
CA LEU A 208 -6.50 5.36 19.25
C LEU A 208 -6.33 4.61 17.93
N ILE A 209 -7.30 3.75 17.61
CA ILE A 209 -7.45 3.21 16.26
C ILE A 209 -7.68 4.38 15.29
N THR A 210 -6.97 4.38 14.16
CA THR A 210 -7.11 5.39 13.11
C THR A 210 -7.45 4.76 11.77
N ALA A 211 -8.30 5.44 11.00
CA ALA A 211 -8.58 5.12 9.60
C ALA A 211 -8.32 6.34 8.71
N LEU A 212 -7.42 6.19 7.75
CA LEU A 212 -7.10 7.20 6.72
C LEU A 212 -7.74 6.79 5.40
N ILE A 213 -8.53 7.67 4.79
CA ILE A 213 -9.19 7.42 3.49
C ILE A 213 -8.61 8.38 2.45
N SER A 214 -8.12 7.86 1.33
CA SER A 214 -7.60 8.68 0.22
C SER A 214 -7.71 8.02 -1.17
N PRO A 215 -7.98 8.80 -2.23
CA PRO A 215 -8.55 10.15 -2.16
C PRO A 215 -10.03 10.08 -1.75
N THR A 216 -10.66 11.21 -1.40
CA THR A 216 -12.11 11.27 -1.18
C THR A 216 -12.80 12.24 -2.14
N THR A 217 -14.12 12.11 -2.22
CA THR A 217 -15.01 13.04 -2.94
C THR A 217 -15.96 13.74 -1.96
N ARG A 218 -16.50 14.90 -2.35
CA ARG A 218 -17.51 15.62 -1.57
C ARG A 218 -18.69 14.71 -1.23
N GLY A 219 -19.18 13.94 -2.20
CA GLY A 219 -20.30 13.01 -2.00
C GLY A 219 -19.98 11.91 -0.98
N LEU A 220 -18.75 11.37 -0.97
CA LEU A 220 -18.32 10.41 0.06
C LEU A 220 -18.26 11.06 1.44
N ARG A 221 -17.68 12.27 1.53
CA ARG A 221 -17.59 13.05 2.78
C ARG A 221 -18.97 13.44 3.33
N GLU A 222 -19.92 13.78 2.48
CA GLU A 222 -21.32 14.05 2.86
C GLU A 222 -22.05 12.79 3.31
N ALA A 223 -21.90 11.67 2.60
CA ALA A 223 -22.46 10.38 3.02
C ALA A 223 -21.94 9.96 4.40
N MET A 224 -20.64 10.11 4.66
CA MET A 224 -20.05 9.84 5.98
C MET A 224 -20.63 10.75 7.08
N ARG A 225 -20.82 12.05 6.82
CA ARG A 225 -21.45 12.99 7.77
C ARG A 225 -22.91 12.62 8.06
N ASN A 226 -23.66 12.21 7.05
CA ASN A 226 -25.08 11.83 7.19
C ASN A 226 -25.26 10.55 8.04
N GLU A 227 -24.28 9.65 8.00
CA GLU A 227 -24.21 8.43 8.83
C GLU A 227 -23.58 8.68 10.22
N GLY A 228 -23.39 9.95 10.60
CA GLY A 228 -22.86 10.34 11.91
C GLY A 228 -21.37 10.05 12.12
N ILE A 229 -20.59 9.84 11.06
CA ILE A 229 -19.14 9.63 11.16
C ILE A 229 -18.45 10.98 11.28
N GLU A 230 -17.94 11.28 12.47
CA GLU A 230 -17.04 12.42 12.68
C GLU A 230 -15.65 12.12 12.11
N PHE A 231 -15.10 13.09 11.37
CA PHE A 231 -13.78 12.99 10.77
C PHE A 231 -13.11 14.36 10.65
N SER A 232 -11.80 14.35 10.45
CA SER A 232 -10.97 15.53 10.22
C SER A 232 -10.30 15.47 8.85
N LEU A 233 -9.93 16.64 8.31
CA LEU A 233 -9.19 16.79 7.05
C LEU A 233 -7.79 17.32 7.38
N PRO A 234 -6.83 16.46 7.79
CA PRO A 234 -5.56 16.87 8.42
C PRO A 234 -4.62 17.70 7.52
N LEU A 235 -4.85 17.73 6.21
CA LEU A 235 -4.10 18.58 5.27
C LEU A 235 -4.70 19.98 5.08
N ILE A 236 -5.88 20.24 5.67
CA ILE A 236 -6.54 21.54 5.67
C ILE A 236 -6.37 22.14 7.05
N LYS A 237 -5.78 23.33 7.12
CA LYS A 237 -5.80 24.11 8.36
C LYS A 237 -7.22 24.63 8.57
N GLU A 238 -7.94 24.10 9.56
CA GLU A 238 -9.16 24.77 10.04
C GLU A 238 -8.75 26.13 10.61
N SER A 239 -9.29 27.21 10.06
CA SER A 239 -9.18 28.56 10.61
C SER A 239 -10.01 28.64 11.89
N GLY A 240 -9.38 28.21 12.99
CA GLY A 240 -10.03 28.00 14.27
C GLY A 240 -10.51 29.30 14.91
N HIS A 241 -11.79 29.63 14.72
CA HIS A 241 -12.53 30.48 15.66
C HIS A 241 -12.66 29.78 17.02
N LYS A 242 -11.58 29.73 17.80
CA LYS A 242 -11.65 29.46 19.23
C LYS A 242 -12.27 30.67 19.92
N LYS A 243 -13.56 30.59 20.21
CA LYS A 243 -14.18 31.45 21.22
C LYS A 243 -13.69 31.03 22.60
N GLU A 244 -12.59 31.62 23.06
CA GLU A 244 -12.22 31.55 24.47
C GLU A 244 -13.16 32.46 25.27
N THR A 245 -14.14 31.85 25.96
CA THR A 245 -14.99 32.57 26.90
C THR A 245 -14.26 32.80 28.22
N ALA A 246 -13.60 33.96 28.28
CA ALA A 246 -13.46 34.85 29.43
C ALA A 246 -12.92 34.30 30.78
N SER A 247 -11.71 34.74 31.14
CA SER A 247 -11.38 35.20 32.51
C SER A 247 -10.10 36.04 32.49
N GLY A 248 -10.13 37.27 33.01
CA GLY A 248 -8.91 38.03 33.35
C GLY A 248 -8.62 39.31 32.56
N THR A 249 -9.17 40.42 33.06
CA THR A 249 -8.91 41.85 32.73
C THR A 249 -7.46 42.26 32.44
N SER A 250 -7.19 42.92 31.30
CA SER A 250 -6.33 44.12 31.19
C SER A 250 -6.43 44.78 29.79
N LEU A 251 -6.29 46.11 29.72
CA LEU A 251 -6.18 46.85 28.45
C LEU A 251 -4.75 46.76 27.86
N GLY A 252 -4.64 46.85 26.53
CA GLY A 252 -3.40 47.11 25.79
C GLY A 252 -3.60 47.07 24.26
N TYR A 253 -3.37 48.18 23.57
CA TYR A 253 -3.32 48.28 22.10
C TYR A 253 -1.98 47.76 21.57
N GLY A 254 -1.94 47.13 20.37
CA GLY A 254 -0.68 46.87 19.66
C GLY A 254 -0.72 45.83 18.54
N GLU A 255 -0.94 46.30 17.31
CA GLU A 255 -0.44 45.75 16.02
C GLU A 255 -0.58 44.24 15.70
N GLU A 256 -1.55 43.93 14.84
CA GLU A 256 -1.61 42.66 14.10
C GLU A 256 -0.65 42.70 12.89
N GLN A 257 0.36 41.82 12.86
CA GLN A 257 1.07 41.53 11.61
C GLN A 257 0.24 40.57 10.76
N ALA A 258 -0.43 41.12 9.74
CA ALA A 258 -1.10 40.34 8.72
C ALA A 258 -0.09 39.49 7.94
N ILE A 259 -0.44 38.23 7.70
CA ILE A 259 0.23 37.38 6.71
C ILE A 259 -0.49 37.62 5.38
N SER A 260 0.27 37.89 4.33
CA SER A 260 -0.23 38.32 3.02
C SER A 260 -0.96 37.21 2.26
N ASP A 261 -2.24 37.42 1.94
CA ASP A 261 -2.93 36.74 0.85
C ASP A 261 -2.61 37.48 -0.47
N GLU A 262 -1.43 37.19 -1.04
CA GLU A 262 -0.90 37.89 -2.24
C GLU A 262 -1.78 37.72 -3.50
N ASP A 263 -2.75 36.79 -3.49
CA ASP A 263 -3.73 36.57 -4.57
C ASP A 263 -5.07 37.33 -4.38
N GLU A 264 -5.34 38.00 -3.24
CA GLU A 264 -6.59 38.77 -3.06
C GLU A 264 -6.46 40.27 -3.38
N GLU A 265 -5.28 40.90 -3.24
CA GLU A 265 -5.13 42.35 -3.45
C GLU A 265 -5.37 42.81 -4.91
N GLU A 266 -4.98 42.03 -5.93
CA GLU A 266 -5.25 42.37 -7.34
C GLU A 266 -6.74 42.27 -7.74
N SER A 267 -7.56 41.51 -6.99
CA SER A 267 -8.96 41.23 -7.36
C SER A 267 -9.91 42.40 -7.05
N PHE A 268 -9.52 43.30 -6.14
CA PHE A 268 -10.35 44.40 -5.65
C PHE A 268 -9.88 45.80 -6.05
N SER A 269 -8.67 45.97 -6.60
CA SER A 269 -8.11 47.28 -7.00
C SER A 269 -8.99 48.05 -8.00
N TRP A 270 -9.57 47.37 -8.99
CA TRP A 270 -10.48 47.98 -9.97
C TRP A 270 -11.80 48.49 -9.35
N LEU A 271 -12.21 47.96 -8.20
CA LEU A 271 -13.43 48.38 -7.49
C LEU A 271 -13.22 49.69 -6.70
N GLU A 272 -11.99 49.97 -6.29
CA GLU A 272 -11.58 51.28 -5.77
C GLU A 272 -11.55 52.32 -6.90
N GLU A 273 -10.92 51.99 -8.03
CA GLU A 273 -10.83 52.89 -9.19
C GLU A 273 -12.21 53.26 -9.78
N MET A 274 -13.20 52.35 -9.69
CA MET A 274 -14.59 52.61 -10.11
C MET A 274 -15.50 53.23 -9.03
N GLY A 275 -15.01 53.44 -7.80
CA GLY A 275 -15.77 54.11 -6.73
C GLY A 275 -17.02 53.36 -6.25
N VAL A 276 -17.04 52.01 -6.31
CA VAL A 276 -18.25 51.19 -6.05
C VAL A 276 -18.29 50.61 -4.62
N GLN A 277 -17.29 50.91 -3.79
CA GLN A 277 -17.10 50.37 -2.43
C GLN A 277 -18.40 50.34 -1.58
N ASP A 278 -19.13 51.46 -1.49
CA ASP A 278 -20.34 51.59 -0.66
C ASP A 278 -21.57 50.77 -1.14
N LYS A 279 -21.50 50.11 -2.29
CA LYS A 279 -22.62 49.30 -2.83
C LYS A 279 -22.40 47.79 -2.79
N ILE A 280 -21.20 47.33 -2.44
CA ILE A 280 -20.93 45.90 -2.29
C ILE A 280 -21.46 45.45 -0.93
N LYS A 281 -22.70 44.96 -0.91
CA LYS A 281 -23.23 44.23 0.25
C LYS A 281 -22.22 43.14 0.64
N LYS A 282 -21.90 43.06 1.94
CA LYS A 282 -21.10 41.98 2.54
C LYS A 282 -21.50 40.64 1.92
N PRO A 283 -20.54 39.75 1.55
CA PRO A 283 -20.81 38.56 0.77
C PRO A 283 -21.95 37.76 1.40
N ASP A 284 -23.03 37.61 0.65
CA ASP A 284 -24.25 36.97 1.12
C ASP A 284 -23.94 35.54 1.58
N ILE A 285 -24.68 35.02 2.57
CA ILE A 285 -24.43 33.70 3.18
C ILE A 285 -24.41 32.61 2.10
N LEU A 286 -25.22 32.79 1.04
CA LEU A 286 -25.24 31.94 -0.14
C LEU A 286 -23.91 31.97 -0.92
N SER A 287 -23.29 33.14 -1.08
CA SER A 287 -21.99 33.28 -1.77
C SER A 287 -20.84 32.66 -0.98
N ILE A 288 -20.86 32.77 0.35
CA ILE A 288 -19.88 32.13 1.24
C ILE A 288 -20.03 30.60 1.19
N LYS A 289 -21.28 30.10 1.22
CA LYS A 289 -21.58 28.66 1.03
C LYS A 289 -21.09 28.18 -0.33
N LEU A 290 -21.41 28.87 -1.42
CA LEU A 290 -20.96 28.53 -2.78
C LEU A 290 -19.43 28.52 -2.92
N ARG A 291 -18.71 29.47 -2.28
CA ARG A 291 -17.24 29.48 -2.25
C ARG A 291 -16.69 28.26 -1.47
N LYS A 292 -17.26 27.94 -0.31
CA LYS A 292 -16.88 26.75 0.48
C LYS A 292 -17.15 25.45 -0.29
N GLU A 293 -18.32 25.33 -0.92
CA GLU A 293 -18.67 24.19 -1.77
C GLU A 293 -17.73 24.05 -2.97
N LYS A 294 -17.38 25.15 -3.64
CA LYS A 294 -16.42 25.17 -4.75
C LYS A 294 -15.04 24.68 -4.30
N HIS A 295 -14.57 25.10 -3.12
CA HIS A 295 -13.31 24.63 -2.54
C HIS A 295 -13.38 23.14 -2.15
N GLU A 296 -14.46 22.69 -1.50
CA GLU A 296 -14.66 21.27 -1.18
C GLU A 296 -14.66 20.38 -2.44
N VAL A 297 -15.24 20.84 -3.56
CA VAL A 297 -15.22 20.10 -4.84
C VAL A 297 -13.85 20.17 -5.53
N GLN A 298 -13.12 21.29 -5.45
CA GLN A 298 -11.79 21.42 -6.07
C GLN A 298 -10.72 20.49 -5.48
N MET A 299 -10.89 20.08 -4.21
CA MET A 299 -10.01 19.12 -3.54
C MET A 299 -10.28 17.66 -3.92
N ASP A 300 -11.43 17.35 -4.54
CA ASP A 300 -11.80 15.97 -4.83
C ASP A 300 -10.76 15.27 -5.72
N HIS A 301 -10.50 14.00 -5.42
CA HIS A 301 -9.45 13.18 -6.05
C HIS A 301 -8.00 13.64 -5.80
N ARG A 302 -7.75 14.74 -5.07
CA ARG A 302 -6.39 15.19 -4.70
C ARG A 302 -5.93 14.65 -3.34
N PRO A 303 -4.61 14.62 -3.04
CA PRO A 303 -4.11 14.25 -1.71
C PRO A 303 -4.73 15.04 -0.56
N GLU A 304 -5.04 16.32 -0.77
CA GLU A 304 -5.67 17.22 0.22
C GLU A 304 -7.03 16.70 0.72
N SER A 305 -7.72 15.88 -0.07
CA SER A 305 -8.99 15.25 0.30
C SER A 305 -8.85 14.09 1.29
N VAL A 306 -7.66 13.80 1.80
CA VAL A 306 -7.44 12.73 2.79
C VAL A 306 -8.30 12.96 4.05
N VAL A 307 -9.06 11.95 4.43
CA VAL A 307 -9.94 11.98 5.60
C VAL A 307 -9.33 11.12 6.70
N LEU A 308 -9.29 11.66 7.93
CA LEU A 308 -8.90 10.94 9.14
C LEU A 308 -10.09 10.72 10.07
N VAL A 309 -10.39 9.45 10.34
CA VAL A 309 -11.33 8.99 11.37
C VAL A 309 -10.54 8.42 12.55
N LYS A 310 -10.86 8.83 13.79
CA LYS A 310 -10.21 8.36 15.03
C LYS A 310 -11.21 7.62 15.94
N GLY A 311 -10.72 6.66 16.73
CA GLY A 311 -11.45 6.08 17.86
C GLY A 311 -12.73 5.33 17.47
N ILE A 312 -13.81 5.53 18.25
CA ILE A 312 -15.09 4.80 18.08
C ILE A 312 -15.69 4.97 16.68
N ASN A 313 -15.48 6.13 16.04
CA ASN A 313 -15.97 6.43 14.70
C ASN A 313 -15.39 5.48 13.62
N THR A 314 -14.27 4.79 13.88
CA THR A 314 -13.73 3.77 12.96
C THR A 314 -14.61 2.51 12.89
N PHE A 315 -15.42 2.21 13.91
CA PHE A 315 -16.43 1.16 13.87
C PHE A 315 -17.67 1.59 13.09
N THR A 316 -18.09 2.86 13.22
CA THR A 316 -19.15 3.44 12.38
C THR A 316 -18.72 3.43 10.91
N LEU A 317 -17.45 3.75 10.62
CA LEU A 317 -16.86 3.64 9.29
C LEU A 317 -16.87 2.21 8.73
N LEU A 318 -16.55 1.19 9.53
CA LEU A 318 -16.68 -0.23 9.14
C LEU A 318 -18.10 -0.53 8.66
N ASN A 319 -19.10 -0.18 9.48
CA ASN A 319 -20.52 -0.44 9.17
C ASN A 319 -20.99 0.35 7.94
N PHE A 320 -20.57 1.62 7.80
CA PHE A 320 -20.84 2.42 6.62
C PHE A 320 -20.26 1.77 5.36
N LEU A 321 -18.98 1.40 5.36
CA LEU A 321 -18.33 0.79 4.21
C LEU A 321 -19.01 -0.52 3.81
N ILE A 322 -19.40 -1.37 4.77
CA ILE A 322 -20.15 -2.62 4.49
C ILE A 322 -21.48 -2.36 3.77
N ASN A 323 -22.20 -1.30 4.13
CA ASN A 323 -23.51 -0.96 3.56
C ASN A 323 -23.43 0.04 2.38
N CYS A 324 -22.24 0.54 2.03
CA CYS A 324 -22.04 1.60 1.07
C CYS A 324 -22.19 1.11 -0.38
N LYS A 325 -23.29 1.46 -1.04
CA LYS A 325 -23.58 1.04 -2.42
C LYS A 325 -22.56 1.53 -3.45
N SER A 326 -21.86 2.65 -3.20
CA SER A 326 -20.82 3.19 -4.10
C SER A 326 -19.43 2.58 -3.87
N LEU A 327 -19.28 1.67 -2.90
CA LEU A 327 -18.02 0.98 -2.60
C LEU A 327 -17.56 0.06 -3.74
N VAL A 328 -18.54 -0.51 -4.46
CA VAL A 328 -18.34 -1.42 -5.59
C VAL A 328 -18.57 -0.66 -6.90
N ALA A 329 -17.76 -0.94 -7.92
CA ALA A 329 -17.94 -0.34 -9.23
C ALA A 329 -19.25 -0.83 -9.86
N THR A 330 -20.04 0.08 -10.43
CA THR A 330 -21.29 -0.24 -11.14
C THR A 330 -21.06 -0.60 -12.61
N SER A 331 -19.92 -0.21 -13.17
CA SER A 331 -19.57 -0.41 -14.58
C SER A 331 -18.05 -0.56 -14.76
N GLY A 332 -17.63 -0.96 -15.97
CA GLY A 332 -16.22 -1.22 -16.29
C GLY A 332 -15.73 -2.60 -15.83
N PRO A 333 -14.43 -2.91 -15.99
CA PRO A 333 -13.89 -4.25 -15.75
C PRO A 333 -13.93 -4.66 -14.27
N GLN A 334 -14.03 -3.70 -13.36
CA GLN A 334 -14.10 -3.93 -11.91
C GLN A 334 -15.54 -4.07 -11.39
N ALA A 335 -16.55 -4.00 -12.27
CA ALA A 335 -17.95 -3.99 -11.89
C ALA A 335 -18.36 -5.21 -11.06
N GLY A 336 -19.11 -4.99 -9.98
CA GLY A 336 -19.60 -6.06 -9.11
C GLY A 336 -18.55 -6.72 -8.20
N LEU A 337 -17.27 -6.40 -8.33
CA LEU A 337 -16.21 -6.97 -7.48
C LEU A 337 -16.06 -6.15 -6.19
N PRO A 338 -16.07 -6.77 -5.00
CA PRO A 338 -15.86 -6.06 -3.74
C PRO A 338 -14.43 -5.51 -3.62
N PRO A 339 -14.16 -4.59 -2.68
CA PRO A 339 -12.81 -4.08 -2.43
C PRO A 339 -11.81 -5.17 -2.06
N THR A 340 -10.52 -4.89 -2.30
CA THR A 340 -9.45 -5.81 -1.94
C THR A 340 -8.90 -5.47 -0.57
N LEU A 341 -9.06 -6.41 0.37
CA LEU A 341 -8.47 -6.39 1.70
C LEU A 341 -7.01 -6.86 1.60
N LEU A 342 -6.08 -6.11 2.19
CA LEU A 342 -4.65 -6.46 2.28
C LEU A 342 -4.19 -6.39 3.74
N SER A 343 -3.57 -7.46 4.24
CA SER A 343 -3.16 -7.57 5.64
C SER A 343 -1.78 -8.25 5.80
N PRO A 344 -0.95 -7.84 6.77
CA PRO A 344 0.24 -8.58 7.18
C PRO A 344 -0.10 -9.94 7.81
N VAL A 345 -1.23 -10.03 8.52
CA VAL A 345 -1.66 -11.21 9.28
C VAL A 345 -2.84 -11.93 8.63
N ALA A 346 -2.98 -13.21 8.94
CA ALA A 346 -4.11 -14.02 8.50
C ALA A 346 -5.45 -13.52 9.09
N PHE A 347 -6.52 -13.65 8.32
CA PHE A 347 -7.88 -13.30 8.72
C PHE A 347 -8.90 -14.24 8.06
N ARG A 348 -10.14 -14.26 8.54
CA ARG A 348 -11.20 -15.09 7.94
C ARG A 348 -11.38 -14.74 6.46
N GLY A 349 -11.48 -15.77 5.61
CA GLY A 349 -11.62 -15.60 4.14
C GLY A 349 -10.32 -15.26 3.41
N ALA A 350 -9.23 -14.93 4.11
CA ALA A 350 -7.97 -14.54 3.49
C ALA A 350 -7.32 -15.69 2.72
N THR A 351 -6.80 -15.37 1.54
CA THR A 351 -5.86 -16.25 0.82
C THR A 351 -4.45 -15.74 1.05
N MET A 352 -3.54 -16.64 1.39
CA MET A 352 -2.11 -16.37 1.41
C MET A 352 -1.61 -16.18 -0.03
N GLN A 353 -0.77 -15.17 -0.24
CA GLN A 353 -0.15 -14.85 -1.53
C GLN A 353 1.33 -14.54 -1.32
N ILE A 354 2.12 -14.66 -2.39
CA ILE A 354 3.59 -14.47 -2.36
C ILE A 354 3.96 -13.38 -3.38
N LEU A 355 4.77 -12.41 -2.96
CA LEU A 355 5.35 -11.39 -3.84
C LEU A 355 6.30 -12.05 -4.85
N LYS A 356 6.24 -11.61 -6.12
CA LYS A 356 7.06 -12.18 -7.18
C LYS A 356 8.47 -11.58 -7.14
N ALA A 357 9.45 -12.36 -6.68
CA ALA A 357 10.85 -12.01 -6.71
C ALA A 357 11.57 -12.53 -7.98
N ARG A 358 12.54 -11.78 -8.49
CA ARG A 358 13.43 -12.15 -9.60
C ARG A 358 14.78 -11.47 -9.45
N SER A 359 15.86 -12.25 -9.40
CA SER A 359 17.23 -11.74 -9.57
C SER A 359 17.56 -11.56 -11.05
N VAL A 360 18.34 -10.52 -11.38
CA VAL A 360 18.95 -10.33 -12.69
C VAL A 360 20.35 -9.76 -12.53
N ASN A 361 21.32 -10.37 -13.21
CA ASN A 361 22.71 -9.91 -13.22
C ASN A 361 22.91 -8.94 -14.40
N VAL A 362 23.25 -7.68 -14.13
CA VAL A 362 23.48 -6.65 -15.16
C VAL A 362 24.96 -6.27 -15.16
N LYS A 363 25.56 -6.08 -16.34
CA LYS A 363 26.91 -5.53 -16.46
C LYS A 363 26.80 -4.07 -16.86
N THR A 364 27.07 -3.16 -15.93
CA THR A 364 26.99 -1.72 -16.16
C THR A 364 28.34 -1.19 -16.62
N GLN A 365 28.38 -0.52 -17.77
CA GLN A 365 29.60 0.08 -18.31
C GLN A 365 29.83 1.44 -17.63
N ALA A 366 30.87 1.53 -16.79
CA ALA A 366 31.29 2.78 -16.16
C ALA A 366 32.50 3.39 -16.89
N LEU A 367 32.78 4.67 -16.63
CA LEU A 367 33.95 5.40 -17.16
C LEU A 367 35.30 4.70 -16.87
N SER A 368 35.37 3.85 -15.84
CA SER A 368 36.55 3.07 -15.44
C SER A 368 36.45 1.58 -15.79
N GLY A 369 35.60 1.18 -16.75
CA GLY A 369 35.38 -0.22 -17.17
C GLY A 369 34.03 -0.80 -16.76
N TYR A 370 33.78 -2.06 -17.14
CA TYR A 370 32.57 -2.80 -16.75
C TYR A 370 32.58 -3.09 -15.25
N ARG A 371 31.49 -2.76 -14.56
CA ARG A 371 31.22 -3.21 -13.19
C ARG A 371 30.00 -4.12 -13.21
N ASP A 372 30.13 -5.29 -12.59
CA ASP A 372 28.99 -6.18 -12.38
C ASP A 372 28.07 -5.54 -11.32
N GLN A 373 26.80 -5.34 -11.69
CA GLN A 373 25.75 -4.76 -10.88
C GLN A 373 24.59 -5.75 -10.81
N PHE A 374 24.40 -6.33 -9.65
CA PHE A 374 23.35 -7.31 -9.42
C PHE A 374 22.06 -6.58 -9.08
N SER A 375 20.93 -7.12 -9.51
CA SER A 375 19.61 -6.54 -9.26
C SER A 375 18.60 -7.56 -8.80
N LEU A 376 17.67 -7.15 -7.92
CA LEU A 376 16.58 -7.97 -7.40
C LEU A 376 15.28 -7.17 -7.54
N GLU A 377 14.42 -7.61 -8.45
CA GLU A 377 13.08 -7.08 -8.68
C GLU A 377 12.07 -7.84 -7.82
N ILE A 378 11.24 -7.13 -7.05
CA ILE A 378 10.14 -7.69 -6.26
C ILE A 378 8.85 -6.98 -6.67
N THR A 379 7.82 -7.73 -7.09
CA THR A 379 6.57 -7.19 -7.65
C THR A 379 5.33 -7.74 -6.95
N GLY A 380 4.37 -6.86 -6.65
CA GLY A 380 3.09 -7.18 -5.99
C GLY A 380 2.63 -6.04 -5.07
N PRO A 381 1.65 -6.26 -4.17
CA PRO A 381 1.30 -5.31 -3.12
C PRO A 381 2.32 -5.33 -1.98
N ILE A 382 3.45 -4.65 -2.15
CA ILE A 382 4.48 -4.54 -1.11
C ILE A 382 3.99 -3.57 -0.03
N MET A 383 3.70 -4.11 1.15
CA MET A 383 3.23 -3.36 2.31
C MET A 383 4.40 -2.83 3.17
N PRO A 384 4.15 -1.86 4.08
CA PRO A 384 5.17 -1.27 4.95
C PRO A 384 6.05 -2.30 5.70
N HIS A 385 5.44 -3.30 6.34
CA HIS A 385 6.19 -4.35 7.05
C HIS A 385 7.12 -5.15 6.12
N SER A 386 6.66 -5.51 4.92
CA SER A 386 7.42 -6.29 3.94
C SER A 386 8.61 -5.48 3.43
N LEU A 387 8.42 -4.18 3.18
CA LEU A 387 9.52 -3.27 2.81
C LEU A 387 10.59 -3.22 3.90
N HIS A 388 10.20 -3.02 5.16
CA HIS A 388 11.16 -2.96 6.26
C HIS A 388 11.91 -4.29 6.44
N SER A 389 11.20 -5.42 6.50
CA SER A 389 11.80 -6.75 6.61
C SER A 389 12.78 -7.05 5.47
N LEU A 390 12.44 -6.70 4.22
CA LEU A 390 13.35 -6.82 3.08
C LEU A 390 14.58 -5.92 3.23
N THR A 391 14.44 -4.68 3.69
CA THR A 391 15.60 -3.79 3.91
C THR A 391 16.51 -4.26 5.06
N MET A 392 15.97 -4.81 6.15
CA MET A 392 16.77 -5.43 7.22
C MET A 392 17.53 -6.66 6.72
N LEU A 393 16.86 -7.50 5.93
CA LEU A 393 17.42 -8.70 5.33
C LEU A 393 18.56 -8.36 4.36
N LEU A 394 18.36 -7.35 3.52
CA LEU A 394 19.37 -6.84 2.59
C LEU A 394 20.55 -6.14 3.29
N ARG A 395 20.30 -5.44 4.41
CA ARG A 395 21.37 -4.87 5.26
C ARG A 395 22.33 -5.98 5.72
N SER A 396 21.81 -7.16 6.04
CA SER A 396 22.58 -8.32 6.50
C SER A 396 23.24 -9.10 5.35
N SER A 397 22.53 -9.29 4.23
CA SER A 397 23.01 -10.11 3.10
C SER A 397 23.89 -9.37 2.09
N GLN A 398 23.91 -8.04 2.11
CA GLN A 398 24.69 -7.19 1.19
C GLN A 398 25.76 -6.36 1.94
N SER A 399 26.21 -6.86 3.10
CA SER A 399 27.26 -6.25 3.93
C SER A 399 27.05 -4.75 4.23
N GLY A 400 25.80 -4.33 4.44
CA GLY A 400 25.48 -2.92 4.73
C GLY A 400 25.55 -1.97 3.54
N SER A 401 25.54 -2.44 2.29
CA SER A 401 25.58 -1.60 1.09
C SER A 401 24.60 -2.07 -0.01
N PHE A 402 23.56 -1.30 -0.29
CA PHE A 402 22.67 -1.51 -1.44
C PHE A 402 21.97 -0.22 -1.86
N SER A 403 21.41 -0.19 -3.06
CA SER A 403 20.46 0.84 -3.50
C SER A 403 19.10 0.23 -3.84
N ALA A 404 18.03 0.98 -3.72
CA ALA A 404 16.67 0.54 -4.01
C ALA A 404 15.88 1.67 -4.70
N VAL A 405 15.27 1.33 -5.83
CA VAL A 405 14.23 2.15 -6.47
C VAL A 405 12.88 1.54 -6.12
N LEU A 406 12.00 2.35 -5.55
CA LEU A 406 10.69 1.95 -5.02
C LEU A 406 9.61 2.59 -5.89
N TYR A 407 8.64 1.80 -6.34
CA TYR A 407 7.53 2.25 -7.19
C TYR A 407 6.22 2.30 -6.38
N PRO A 408 5.90 3.42 -5.73
CA PRO A 408 4.70 3.56 -4.92
C PRO A 408 3.42 3.46 -5.75
N HIS A 409 2.34 2.98 -5.14
CA HIS A 409 0.99 3.20 -5.62
C HIS A 409 0.56 4.59 -5.20
N GLU A 410 0.72 5.58 -6.09
CA GLU A 410 0.58 7.02 -5.83
C GLU A 410 -0.64 7.42 -4.97
N PRO A 411 -1.87 6.85 -5.14
CA PRO A 411 -3.02 7.19 -4.29
C PRO A 411 -2.81 6.93 -2.78
N THR A 412 -1.83 6.10 -2.42
CA THR A 412 -1.48 5.74 -1.04
C THR A 412 -0.29 6.51 -0.47
N ALA A 413 0.38 7.37 -1.24
CA ALA A 413 1.52 8.17 -0.79
C ALA A 413 1.15 9.09 0.39
N VAL A 414 -0.05 9.67 0.36
CA VAL A 414 -0.56 10.58 1.41
C VAL A 414 -0.84 9.89 2.76
N PHE A 415 -0.71 8.57 2.89
CA PHE A 415 -0.81 7.91 4.19
C PHE A 415 0.39 8.18 5.11
N ASN A 416 1.43 8.86 4.61
CA ASN A 416 2.59 9.31 5.37
C ASN A 416 2.44 10.67 6.04
N ILE A 417 1.25 11.25 6.06
CA ILE A 417 1.01 12.51 6.75
C ILE A 417 1.28 12.38 8.25
N CYS A 418 2.01 13.34 8.79
CA CYS A 418 2.10 13.53 10.24
C CYS A 418 0.71 13.97 10.75
N LEU A 419 0.19 13.27 11.75
CA LEU A 419 -1.10 13.57 12.34
C LEU A 419 -0.93 14.35 13.65
N PRO A 420 -1.94 15.14 14.07
CA PRO A 420 -1.94 15.73 15.41
C PRO A 420 -1.87 14.62 16.47
N VAL A 421 -0.77 14.63 17.23
CA VAL A 421 -0.50 13.73 18.35
C VAL A 421 -1.13 14.33 19.60
N ASP A 422 -2.22 13.73 20.07
CA ASP A 422 -2.98 14.26 21.22
C ASP A 422 -2.30 13.94 22.56
N LYS A 423 -1.43 12.91 22.63
CA LYS A 423 -0.65 12.50 23.81
C LYS A 423 0.68 11.87 23.40
N VAL A 424 1.72 12.09 24.21
CA VAL A 424 2.97 11.32 24.11
C VAL A 424 2.70 9.90 24.61
N LEU A 425 2.96 8.91 23.75
CA LEU A 425 2.81 7.49 24.06
C LEU A 425 4.07 6.92 24.72
N ASP A 426 3.88 6.07 25.74
CA ASP A 426 4.92 5.18 26.24
C ASP A 426 5.15 4.04 25.22
N ARG A 427 6.33 4.06 24.59
CA ARG A 427 6.71 3.06 23.58
C ARG A 427 6.81 1.64 24.15
N GLU A 428 7.22 1.47 25.41
CA GLU A 428 7.35 0.14 26.00
C GLU A 428 5.98 -0.53 26.18
N VAL A 429 4.97 0.25 26.62
CA VAL A 429 3.61 -0.24 26.78
C VAL A 429 3.02 -0.61 25.43
N VAL A 430 3.16 0.28 24.43
CA VAL A 430 2.72 0.03 23.04
C VAL A 430 3.34 -1.24 22.47
N HIS A 431 4.66 -1.43 22.63
CA HIS A 431 5.35 -2.65 22.20
C HIS A 431 4.80 -3.89 22.91
N LYS A 432 4.66 -3.86 24.25
CA LYS A 432 4.13 -5.00 25.03
C LYS A 432 2.74 -5.41 24.54
N GLU A 433 1.84 -4.46 24.29
CA GLU A 433 0.49 -4.72 23.79
C GLU A 433 0.43 -5.23 22.33
N LEU A 434 1.39 -4.86 21.49
CA LEU A 434 1.47 -5.25 20.08
C LEU A 434 2.43 -6.43 19.82
N THR A 435 3.07 -7.01 20.85
CA THR A 435 3.94 -8.20 20.71
C THR A 435 3.30 -9.34 19.91
N ASN A 436 2.00 -9.58 20.13
CA ASN A 436 1.24 -10.65 19.47
C ASN A 436 0.62 -10.24 18.12
N CYS A 437 0.99 -9.08 17.54
CA CYS A 437 0.46 -8.60 16.25
C CYS A 437 1.07 -9.30 15.02
N GLY A 438 1.96 -10.26 15.22
CA GLY A 438 2.49 -11.12 14.16
C GLY A 438 3.61 -10.50 13.30
N LEU A 439 4.24 -9.41 13.76
CA LEU A 439 5.38 -8.77 13.09
C LEU A 439 6.66 -8.83 13.94
N HIS A 440 7.81 -8.76 13.29
CA HIS A 440 9.12 -8.67 13.94
C HIS A 440 9.22 -7.38 14.80
N PRO A 441 9.80 -7.42 16.02
CA PRO A 441 9.86 -6.26 16.93
C PRO A 441 10.41 -4.97 16.30
N ASN A 442 11.54 -5.03 15.60
CA ASN A 442 12.12 -3.87 14.88
C ASN A 442 11.14 -3.26 13.84
N THR A 443 10.39 -4.11 13.12
CA THR A 443 9.37 -3.65 12.16
C THR A 443 8.23 -2.93 12.87
N LEU A 444 7.80 -3.45 14.03
CA LEU A 444 6.79 -2.83 14.88
C LEU A 444 7.28 -1.49 15.46
N GLU A 445 8.55 -1.40 15.85
CA GLU A 445 9.17 -0.16 16.32
C GLU A 445 9.13 0.92 15.23
N GLN A 446 9.57 0.58 14.01
CA GLN A 446 9.51 1.49 12.87
C GLN A 446 8.05 1.95 12.60
N LEU A 447 7.07 1.04 12.62
CA LEU A 447 5.66 1.36 12.39
C LEU A 447 5.03 2.21 13.52
N SER A 448 5.62 2.20 14.72
CA SER A 448 5.20 3.06 15.83
C SER A 448 5.76 4.49 15.73
N GLN A 449 6.80 4.71 14.91
CA GLN A 449 7.36 6.06 14.66
C GLN A 449 6.34 6.97 13.95
N ILE A 450 6.44 8.27 14.22
CA ILE A 450 5.62 9.29 13.56
C ILE A 450 6.06 9.41 12.09
N PRO A 451 5.14 9.35 11.10
CA PRO A 451 5.47 9.48 9.69
C PRO A 451 6.12 10.84 9.35
N LEU A 452 7.25 10.80 8.64
CA LEU A 452 8.05 11.99 8.29
C LEU A 452 7.92 12.43 6.81
N LEU A 453 7.31 11.59 5.94
CA LEU A 453 7.31 11.81 4.49
C LEU A 453 6.16 12.71 3.99
N GLY A 454 5.21 13.06 4.87
CA GLY A 454 4.13 13.99 4.55
C GLY A 454 3.19 13.45 3.46
N LYS A 455 3.08 14.18 2.34
CA LYS A 455 2.27 13.76 1.18
C LYS A 455 3.00 12.77 0.26
N SER A 456 4.31 12.57 0.46
CA SER A 456 5.19 11.79 -0.40
C SER A 456 5.42 10.37 0.14
N SER A 457 6.08 9.55 -0.65
CA SER A 457 6.43 8.14 -0.36
C SER A 457 7.87 7.90 -0.78
N LEU A 458 8.59 6.98 -0.14
CA LEU A 458 9.97 6.66 -0.53
C LEU A 458 10.03 6.20 -1.99
N ARG A 459 10.91 6.84 -2.78
CA ARG A 459 11.19 6.47 -4.19
C ARG A 459 12.59 5.94 -4.38
N ASN A 460 13.56 6.47 -3.65
CA ASN A 460 14.95 6.02 -3.71
C ASN A 460 15.49 5.84 -2.30
N VAL A 461 16.18 4.73 -2.06
CA VAL A 461 16.90 4.43 -0.82
C VAL A 461 18.31 3.97 -1.19
N VAL A 462 19.32 4.48 -0.50
CA VAL A 462 20.72 4.10 -0.69
C VAL A 462 21.30 3.86 0.69
N LEU A 463 21.60 2.59 0.99
CA LEU A 463 22.36 2.18 2.15
C LEU A 463 23.85 2.14 1.76
N ARG A 464 24.71 2.85 2.48
CA ARG A 464 26.17 2.74 2.39
C ARG A 464 26.74 2.69 3.79
N ASP A 465 27.68 1.79 4.03
CA ASP A 465 28.35 1.63 5.33
C ASP A 465 27.38 1.55 6.51
N TYR A 466 26.26 0.84 6.31
CA TYR A 466 25.13 0.70 7.24
C TYR A 466 24.32 1.98 7.55
N ILE A 467 24.56 3.10 6.86
CA ILE A 467 23.84 4.38 6.97
C ILE A 467 22.84 4.55 5.82
N TYR A 468 21.57 4.81 6.14
CA TYR A 468 20.52 5.05 5.15
C TYR A 468 20.50 6.49 4.65
N ASN A 469 20.49 6.66 3.34
CA ASN A 469 20.15 7.90 2.65
C ASN A 469 18.90 7.65 1.80
N TRP A 470 17.96 8.60 1.71
CA TRP A 470 16.69 8.36 1.02
C TRP A 470 16.14 9.63 0.36
N ARG A 471 15.24 9.45 -0.62
CA ARG A 471 14.46 10.51 -1.29
C ARG A 471 13.02 10.04 -1.51
N SER A 472 12.08 10.95 -1.29
CA SER A 472 10.62 10.77 -1.42
C SER A 472 10.04 11.48 -2.64
#